data_AF-A0A5B9D0N6-F1
#
_entry.id   AF-A0A5B9D0N6-F1
#
_cell.length_a   1.000
_cell.length_b   1.000
_cell.length_c   1.000
_cell.angle_alpha   90.00
_cell.angle_beta   90.00
_cell.angle_gamma   90.00
#
_symmetry.space_group_name_H-M   'P 1'
#
loop_
_entity.id
_entity.type
_entity.pdbx_description
1 polymer ?
#
loop_
_entity_poly.entity_id
_entity_poly.type
_entity_poly.pdbx_seq_one_letter_code
_entity_poly.pdbx_strand_id
1 'polypeptide(L)'
;MEKPILINSNEILLVHSVYFDRDEHIAESGPLDASQILSIVNGVDDVIQIFRINPSENSCEDISEEIADAYVEENIKHLYEESKVHYFIRESDTYNDLLDDLAKERYNDEVYGTYEQQHRLTPWDVLPNYPSYTSRF
;
A
#
# COMPACT_ATOMS: atom_id res chain seq x y z
N MET A 1 -1.45 13.56 3.45
CA MET A 1 -1.37 14.68 2.49
C MET A 1 -0.22 14.33 1.56
N GLU A 2 -0.53 14.01 0.31
CA GLU A 2 0.46 13.61 -0.71
C GLU A 2 1.45 14.76 -0.96
N LYS A 3 2.64 14.67 -0.38
CA LYS A 3 3.78 15.45 -0.85
C LYS A 3 4.19 14.79 -2.17
N PRO A 4 4.11 15.48 -3.32
CA PRO A 4 4.49 14.87 -4.58
C PRO A 4 5.96 14.46 -4.51
N ILE A 5 6.20 13.16 -4.67
CA ILE A 5 7.55 12.62 -4.73
C ILE A 5 8.10 12.97 -6.10
N LEU A 6 9.02 13.94 -6.11
CA LEU A 6 9.66 14.47 -7.31
C LEU A 6 11.14 14.63 -7.01
N ILE A 7 11.99 14.11 -7.89
CA ILE A 7 13.42 14.41 -7.92
C ILE A 7 13.60 15.58 -8.88
N ASN A 8 14.11 16.70 -8.39
CA ASN A 8 14.37 17.88 -9.23
C ASN A 8 15.55 17.63 -10.17
N SER A 9 15.67 18.44 -11.23
CA SER A 9 16.76 18.31 -12.22
C SER A 9 18.17 18.53 -11.65
N ASN A 10 18.27 19.14 -10.47
CA ASN A 10 19.51 19.33 -9.71
C ASN A 10 19.67 18.30 -8.58
N GLU A 11 18.78 17.32 -8.47
CA GLU A 11 18.79 16.27 -7.46
C GLU A 11 19.09 14.92 -8.09
N ILE A 12 19.49 13.98 -7.24
CA ILE A 12 19.86 12.63 -7.59
C ILE A 12 19.02 11.67 -6.76
N LEU A 13 18.40 10.70 -7.42
CA LEU A 13 17.83 9.53 -6.80
C LEU A 13 18.96 8.52 -6.58
N LEU A 14 19.12 8.03 -5.36
CA LEU A 14 20.03 6.94 -5.04
C LEU A 14 19.22 5.75 -4.51
N VAL A 15 19.23 4.65 -5.24
CA VAL A 15 18.62 3.38 -4.83
C VAL A 15 19.72 2.46 -4.33
N HIS A 16 19.57 1.94 -3.12
CA HIS A 16 20.46 0.98 -2.52
C HIS A 16 19.78 -0.39 -2.43
N SER A 17 20.39 -1.39 -3.05
CA SER A 17 19.95 -2.78 -3.03
C SER A 17 21.09 -3.71 -2.59
N VAL A 18 20.72 -4.91 -2.15
CA VAL A 18 21.69 -5.96 -1.80
C VAL A 18 21.41 -7.19 -2.65
N TYR A 19 22.41 -7.57 -3.46
CA TYR A 19 22.32 -8.75 -4.33
C TYR A 19 23.49 -9.70 -4.03
N PHE A 20 23.20 -10.93 -3.60
CA PHE A 20 24.22 -11.94 -3.24
C PHE A 20 25.31 -11.42 -2.28
N ASP A 21 24.89 -10.81 -1.16
CA ASP A 21 25.79 -10.23 -0.15
C ASP A 21 26.71 -9.12 -0.69
N ARG A 22 26.30 -8.44 -1.77
CA ARG A 22 26.99 -7.27 -2.31
C ARG A 22 26.07 -6.07 -2.34
N ASP A 23 26.62 -4.94 -1.91
CA ASP A 23 25.96 -3.65 -2.02
C ASP A 23 25.97 -3.21 -3.49
N GLU A 24 24.78 -3.01 -4.05
CA GLU A 24 24.58 -2.38 -5.35
C GLU A 24 23.92 -1.02 -5.15
N HIS A 25 24.29 -0.08 -6.03
CA HIS A 25 23.83 1.29 -5.99
C HIS A 25 23.46 1.72 -7.40
N ILE A 26 22.25 2.26 -7.55
CA ILE A 26 21.78 2.89 -8.78
C ILE A 26 21.57 4.37 -8.47
N ALA A 27 22.20 5.23 -9.24
CA ALA A 27 22.08 6.67 -9.09
C ALA A 27 21.56 7.28 -10.39
N GLU A 28 20.41 7.94 -10.33
CA GLU A 28 19.76 8.57 -11.48
C GLU A 28 19.55 10.06 -11.21
N SER A 29 19.90 10.89 -12.19
CA SER A 29 19.67 12.34 -12.08
C SER A 29 18.23 12.69 -12.46
N GLY A 30 17.66 13.67 -11.76
CA GLY A 30 16.34 14.19 -12.13
C GLY A 30 16.30 14.91 -13.49
N PRO A 31 15.10 15.32 -13.94
CA PRO A 31 13.84 15.27 -13.21
C PRO A 31 13.17 13.89 -13.30
N LEU A 32 12.70 13.38 -12.17
CA LEU A 32 11.96 12.11 -12.09
C LEU A 32 10.69 12.29 -11.26
N ASP A 33 9.56 11.81 -11.78
CA ASP A 33 8.31 11.73 -11.02
C ASP A 33 8.17 10.41 -10.24
N ALA A 34 7.16 10.33 -9.37
CA ALA A 34 6.89 9.15 -8.53
C ALA A 34 6.76 7.86 -9.35
N SER A 35 6.07 7.91 -10.49
CA SER A 35 5.84 6.73 -11.35
C SER A 35 7.14 6.23 -11.98
N GLN A 36 8.03 7.14 -12.38
CA GLN A 36 9.35 6.81 -12.90
C GLN A 36 10.25 6.23 -11.81
N ILE A 37 10.22 6.80 -10.61
CA ILE A 37 10.98 6.28 -9.46
C ILE A 37 10.50 4.86 -9.12
N LEU A 38 9.19 4.64 -9.03
CA LEU A 38 8.60 3.31 -8.80
C LEU A 38 9.00 2.32 -9.90
N SER A 39 9.01 2.74 -11.17
CA SER A 39 9.45 1.90 -12.28
C SER A 39 10.93 1.49 -12.16
N ILE A 40 11.80 2.41 -11.74
CA ILE A 40 13.21 2.11 -11.47
C ILE A 40 13.33 1.12 -10.31
N VAL A 41 12.66 1.39 -9.19
CA VAL A 41 12.70 0.56 -7.98
C VAL A 41 12.17 -0.86 -8.28
N ASN A 42 11.05 -0.98 -9.00
CA ASN A 42 10.49 -2.27 -9.42
C ASN A 42 11.40 -3.05 -10.38
N GLY A 43 12.31 -2.36 -11.08
CA GLY A 43 13.31 -2.99 -11.94
C GLY A 43 14.53 -3.51 -11.17
N VAL A 44 14.63 -3.24 -9.87
CA VAL A 44 15.77 -3.58 -9.01
C VAL A 44 15.31 -4.58 -7.96
N ASP A 45 15.91 -5.76 -7.96
CA ASP A 45 15.62 -6.75 -6.91
C ASP A 45 16.22 -6.32 -5.57
N ASP A 46 15.54 -6.65 -4.48
CA ASP A 46 16.03 -6.50 -3.09
C ASP A 46 16.50 -5.09 -2.73
N VAL A 47 15.73 -4.07 -3.14
CA VAL A 47 15.90 -2.68 -2.67
C VAL A 47 15.69 -2.60 -1.16
N ILE A 48 16.65 -1.98 -0.49
CA ILE A 48 16.67 -1.77 0.96
C ILE A 48 16.34 -0.34 1.33
N GLN A 49 16.88 0.64 0.61
CA GLN A 49 16.74 2.06 0.92
C GLN A 49 16.77 2.92 -0.33
N ILE A 50 16.06 4.05 -0.27
CA ILE A 50 15.94 5.02 -1.36
C ILE A 50 16.20 6.41 -0.80
N PHE A 51 17.18 7.09 -1.38
CA PHE A 51 17.57 8.43 -0.98
C PHE A 51 17.33 9.46 -2.09
N ARG A 52 16.95 10.65 -1.67
CA ARG A 52 16.99 11.87 -2.48
C ARG A 52 18.17 12.70 -2.04
N ILE A 53 19.07 12.99 -2.97
CA ILE A 53 20.28 13.76 -2.73
C ILE A 53 20.18 15.08 -3.47
N ASN A 54 20.39 16.19 -2.78
CA ASN A 54 20.55 17.51 -3.38
C ASN A 54 22.00 17.98 -3.20
N PRO A 55 22.86 17.84 -4.22
CA PRO A 55 24.26 18.26 -4.17
C PRO A 55 24.43 19.76 -3.91
N SER A 56 23.48 20.60 -4.36
CA SER A 56 23.56 22.05 -4.20
C SER A 56 23.39 22.48 -2.75
N GLU A 57 22.52 21.79 -2.01
CA GLU A 57 22.24 22.06 -0.60
C GLU A 57 23.02 21.12 0.34
N ASN A 58 23.77 20.16 -0.22
CA ASN A 58 24.45 19.10 0.50
C ASN A 58 23.50 18.35 1.47
N SER A 59 22.27 18.10 1.01
CA SER A 59 21.24 17.38 1.75
C SER A 59 21.02 15.98 1.19
N CYS A 60 20.68 15.07 2.09
CA CYS A 60 20.32 13.69 1.81
C CYS A 60 19.07 13.37 2.64
N GLU A 61 17.96 13.11 1.97
CA GLU A 61 16.67 12.76 2.55
C GLU A 61 16.40 11.28 2.24
N ASP A 62 16.10 10.48 3.26
CA ASP A 62 15.56 9.13 3.06
C ASP A 62 14.09 9.27 2.68
N ILE A 63 13.74 8.75 1.50
CA ILE A 63 12.38 8.82 0.95
C ILE A 63 11.75 7.43 0.83
N SER A 64 12.31 6.43 1.52
CA SER A 64 11.86 5.04 1.43
C SER A 64 10.40 4.89 1.87
N GLU A 65 9.99 5.60 2.92
CA GLU A 65 8.60 5.56 3.41
C GLU A 65 7.65 6.19 2.40
N GLU A 66 7.95 7.36 1.87
CA GLU A 66 7.09 8.02 0.87
C GLU A 66 6.95 7.15 -0.39
N ILE A 67 8.00 6.45 -0.81
CA ILE A 67 7.91 5.50 -1.92
C ILE A 67 7.08 4.27 -1.55
N ALA A 68 7.20 3.77 -0.32
CA ALA A 68 6.39 2.66 0.16
C ALA A 68 4.90 3.04 0.20
N ASP A 69 4.55 4.25 0.64
CA ASP A 69 3.20 4.80 0.60
C ASP A 69 2.64 4.77 -0.83
N ALA A 70 3.39 5.34 -1.78
CA ALA A 70 2.97 5.38 -3.18
C ALA A 70 2.82 3.96 -3.76
N TYR A 71 3.72 3.05 -3.42
CA TYR A 71 3.64 1.66 -3.84
C TYR A 71 2.39 0.96 -3.29
N VAL A 72 2.12 1.11 -1.99
CA VAL A 72 0.96 0.52 -1.32
C VAL A 72 -0.33 1.07 -1.90
N GLU A 73 -0.43 2.38 -2.12
CA GLU A 73 -1.61 3.01 -2.70
C GLU A 73 -1.90 2.51 -4.12
N GLU A 74 -0.88 2.39 -4.97
CA GLU A 74 -1.02 1.85 -6.32
C GLU A 74 -1.40 0.36 -6.35
N ASN A 75 -0.93 -0.42 -5.37
CA ASN A 75 -1.06 -1.88 -5.35
C ASN A 75 -2.06 -2.39 -4.30
N ILE A 76 -2.81 -1.53 -3.62
CA ILE A 76 -3.65 -1.89 -2.46
C ILE A 76 -4.60 -3.07 -2.71
N LYS A 77 -5.10 -3.22 -3.95
CA LYS A 77 -6.02 -4.31 -4.33
C LYS A 77 -5.34 -5.65 -4.57
N HIS A 78 -4.02 -5.65 -4.70
CA HIS A 78 -3.19 -6.81 -5.04
C HIS A 78 -2.21 -7.16 -3.92
N LEU A 79 -2.19 -6.38 -2.84
CA LEU A 79 -1.39 -6.64 -1.66
C LEU A 79 -2.18 -7.47 -0.65
N TYR A 80 -1.56 -8.56 -0.22
CA TYR A 80 -2.05 -9.48 0.79
C TYR A 80 -0.92 -9.74 1.81
N GLU A 81 -1.27 -10.37 2.92
CA GLU A 81 -0.33 -10.72 4.00
C GLU A 81 0.87 -11.57 3.53
N GLU A 82 0.69 -12.36 2.47
CA GLU A 82 1.73 -13.21 1.89
C GLU A 82 2.40 -12.60 0.63
N SER A 83 2.09 -11.34 0.29
CA SER A 83 2.66 -10.70 -0.89
C SER A 83 4.17 -10.53 -0.74
N LYS A 84 4.92 -10.97 -1.76
CA LYS A 84 6.37 -10.77 -1.81
C LYS A 84 6.66 -9.32 -2.22
N VAL A 85 6.98 -8.48 -1.24
CA VAL A 85 7.34 -7.07 -1.43
C VAL A 85 8.83 -6.84 -1.13
N HIS A 86 9.37 -5.70 -1.56
CA HIS A 86 10.74 -5.29 -1.21
C HIS A 86 10.89 -5.06 0.30
N TYR A 87 12.13 -5.16 0.79
CA TYR A 87 12.42 -5.04 2.22
C TYR A 87 11.93 -3.71 2.80
N PHE A 88 12.19 -2.59 2.11
CA PHE A 88 11.78 -1.27 2.58
C PHE A 88 10.25 -1.11 2.68
N ILE A 89 9.49 -1.79 1.81
CA ILE A 89 8.02 -1.80 1.85
C ILE A 89 7.56 -2.62 3.05
N ARG A 90 8.19 -3.77 3.28
CA ARG A 90 7.83 -4.65 4.40
C ARG A 90 8.01 -3.97 5.77
N GLU A 91 9.06 -3.16 5.90
CA GLU A 91 9.37 -2.42 7.12
C GLU A 91 8.67 -1.05 7.19
N SER A 92 7.86 -0.69 6.17
CA SER A 92 7.18 0.60 6.13
C SER A 92 5.99 0.63 7.09
N ASP A 93 5.70 1.80 7.67
CA ASP A 93 4.55 1.97 8.55
C ASP A 93 3.26 1.75 7.76
N THR A 94 3.18 2.29 6.54
CA THR A 94 1.97 2.19 5.69
C THR A 94 1.64 0.77 5.25
N TYR A 95 2.63 -0.09 5.01
CA TYR A 95 2.36 -1.49 4.70
C TYR A 95 1.90 -2.26 5.94
N ASN A 96 2.50 -1.99 7.11
CA ASN A 96 2.07 -2.60 8.37
C ASN A 96 0.64 -2.17 8.75
N ASP A 97 0.29 -0.90 8.56
CA ASP A 97 -1.08 -0.40 8.75
C ASP A 97 -2.08 -1.14 7.84
N LEU A 98 -1.71 -1.40 6.57
CA LEU A 98 -2.53 -2.20 5.66
C LEU A 98 -2.71 -3.64 6.17
N LEU A 99 -1.65 -4.27 6.68
CA LEU A 99 -1.72 -5.63 7.23
C LEU A 99 -2.63 -5.69 8.47
N ASP A 100 -2.54 -4.70 9.35
CA ASP A 100 -3.39 -4.60 10.53
C ASP A 100 -4.87 -4.44 10.16
N ASP A 101 -5.17 -3.63 9.14
CA ASP A 101 -6.54 -3.47 8.61
C ASP A 101 -7.08 -4.77 8.02
N LEU A 102 -6.27 -5.49 7.23
CA LEU A 102 -6.63 -6.80 6.68
C LEU A 102 -6.85 -7.84 7.80
N ALA A 103 -6.00 -7.87 8.82
CA ALA A 103 -6.15 -8.77 9.96
C ALA A 103 -7.44 -8.48 10.74
N LYS A 104 -7.77 -7.20 10.92
CA LYS A 104 -9.00 -6.77 11.58
C LYS A 104 -10.25 -7.11 10.78
N GLU A 105 -10.20 -6.96 9.45
CA GLU A 105 -11.29 -7.39 8.56
C GLU A 105 -11.52 -8.91 8.68
N ARG A 106 -10.45 -9.71 8.62
CA ARG A 106 -10.53 -11.17 8.80
C ARG A 106 -11.16 -11.56 10.14
N TYR A 107 -10.74 -10.92 11.23
CA TYR A 107 -11.33 -11.16 12.55
C TYR A 107 -12.83 -10.82 12.57
N ASN A 108 -13.22 -9.69 12.00
CA ASN A 108 -14.63 -9.29 11.95
C ASN A 108 -15.46 -10.27 11.13
N ASP A 109 -14.94 -10.73 9.98
CA ASP A 109 -15.58 -11.73 9.14
C ASP A 109 -15.74 -13.08 9.85
N GLU A 110 -14.75 -13.47 10.66
CA GLU A 110 -14.78 -14.73 11.42
C GLU A 110 -15.77 -14.67 12.60
N VAL A 111 -15.87 -13.52 13.28
CA VAL A 111 -16.74 -13.32 14.45
C VAL A 111 -18.19 -13.02 14.07
N TYR A 112 -18.40 -12.20 13.05
CA TYR A 112 -19.72 -11.67 12.70
C TYR A 112 -20.26 -12.20 11.35
N GLY A 113 -19.44 -12.95 10.60
CA GLY A 113 -19.70 -13.29 9.20
C GLY A 113 -19.23 -12.18 8.27
N THR A 114 -19.03 -12.48 6.99
CA THR A 114 -18.68 -11.47 5.98
C THR A 114 -19.70 -10.33 5.91
N TYR A 115 -19.28 -9.14 5.47
CA TYR A 115 -20.20 -8.02 5.23
C TYR A 115 -21.46 -8.43 4.46
N GLU A 116 -21.29 -9.25 3.41
CA GLU A 116 -22.39 -9.76 2.59
C GLU A 116 -23.33 -10.68 3.36
N GLN A 117 -22.81 -11.49 4.28
CA GLN A 117 -23.61 -12.35 5.16
C GLN A 117 -24.36 -11.53 6.22
N GLN A 118 -23.69 -10.53 6.81
CA GLN A 118 -24.29 -9.64 7.81
C GLN A 118 -25.43 -8.81 7.24
N HIS A 119 -25.29 -8.34 6.00
CA HIS A 119 -26.24 -7.44 5.34
C HIS A 119 -27.14 -8.15 4.32
N ARG A 120 -27.16 -9.49 4.33
CA ARG A 120 -28.07 -10.24 3.47
C ARG A 120 -29.50 -10.02 3.94
N LEU A 121 -30.35 -9.54 3.03
CA LEU A 121 -31.79 -9.47 3.25
C LEU A 121 -32.31 -10.86 3.63
N THR A 122 -32.95 -10.94 4.78
CA THR A 122 -33.67 -12.13 5.20
C THR A 122 -35.04 -12.13 4.54
N PRO A 123 -35.69 -13.29 4.40
CA PRO A 123 -37.07 -13.34 3.91
C PRO A 123 -38.02 -12.42 4.70
N TRP A 124 -37.74 -12.16 5.98
CA TRP A 124 -38.53 -11.27 6.84
C TRP A 124 -38.41 -9.78 6.45
N ASP A 125 -37.31 -9.38 5.83
CA ASP A 125 -37.10 -8.00 5.36
C ASP A 125 -37.86 -7.70 4.07
N VAL A 126 -38.25 -8.74 3.32
CA VAL A 126 -38.92 -8.63 2.01
C VAL A 126 -40.38 -9.06 2.06
N LEU A 127 -40.79 -9.82 3.09
CA LEU A 127 -42.17 -10.21 3.28
C LEU A 127 -42.99 -8.97 3.70
N PRO A 128 -44.03 -8.58 2.93
CA PRO A 128 -44.96 -7.55 3.38
C PRO A 128 -45.56 -8.02 4.70
N ASN A 129 -45.48 -7.17 5.72
CA ASN A 129 -46.19 -7.36 6.99
C ASN A 129 -47.69 -7.32 6.68
N TYR A 130 -48.27 -8.45 6.26
CA TYR A 130 -49.69 -8.56 6.04
C TYR A 130 -50.36 -8.48 7.41
N PRO A 131 -51.16 -7.43 7.69
CA PRO A 131 -51.99 -7.47 8.88
C PRO A 131 -52.93 -8.65 8.71
N SER A 132 -52.91 -9.57 9.66
CA SER A 132 -53.82 -10.71 9.70
C SER A 132 -55.25 -10.18 9.74
N TYR A 133 -55.92 -10.14 8.58
CA TYR A 133 -57.36 -9.96 8.53
C TYR A 133 -57.98 -11.23 9.12
N THR A 134 -58.25 -11.21 10.43
CA THR A 134 -59.13 -12.18 11.06
C THR A 134 -60.54 -11.92 10.56
N SER A 135 -60.91 -12.57 9.46
CA SER A 135 -62.30 -12.74 9.06
C SER A 135 -63.00 -13.61 10.11
N ARG A 136 -63.68 -12.97 11.07
CA ARG A 136 -64.67 -13.67 11.89
C ARG A 136 -65.87 -13.97 11.00
N PHE A 137 -66.07 -15.26 10.69
CA PHE A 137 -67.36 -15.80 10.26
C PHE A 137 -68.19 -16.16 11.49
#